data_AF-A0A2U3KIH9-F1
#
_entry.id   AF-A0A2U3KIH9-F1
#
_cell.length_a   1.000
_cell.length_b   1.000
_cell.length_c   1.000
_cell.angle_alpha   90.00
_cell.angle_beta   90.00
_cell.angle_gamma   90.00
#
_symmetry.space_group_name_H-M   'P 1'
#
loop_
_entity.id
_entity.type
_entity.pdbx_description
1 polymer ?
#
loop_
_entity_poly.entity_id
_entity_poly.type
_entity_poly.pdbx_seq_one_letter_code
_entity_poly.pdbx_strand_id
1 'polypeptide(L)'
;MMRPIAAVLLALMAGCARPSVKDANDRDLARSLADPGTRQGAIAIILASGNSKVRLLLSWSRNPPSEVDETELDVGLAQAFGQLRTKEAIPFLIKNINLKRFVGNDAWTRAPEVIEGWMPAVAALIQIGPESSKALIRAWDRMSPDDRLGAIFVVSRIKGVPEARAFLLSALGEANMQRRRAEEGLGFLDAQQ
;
A
#
# COMPACT_ATOMS: atom_id res chain seq x y z
N MET A 1 35.33 55.90 41.16
CA MET A 1 34.04 55.25 41.50
C MET A 1 33.14 55.35 40.27
N MET A 2 32.36 54.32 39.96
CA MET A 2 31.50 54.07 38.77
C MET A 2 32.11 53.17 37.68
N ARG A 3 31.68 51.90 37.72
CA ARG A 3 31.63 50.95 36.59
C ARG A 3 30.38 51.25 35.77
N PRO A 4 30.40 50.95 34.47
CA PRO A 4 29.29 50.16 33.92
C PRO A 4 29.79 48.90 33.20
N ILE A 5 29.06 47.84 33.47
CA ILE A 5 29.20 46.47 32.98
C ILE A 5 28.66 46.42 31.55
N ALA A 6 29.49 46.02 30.59
CA ALA A 6 29.06 45.72 29.23
C ALA A 6 28.39 44.33 29.22
N ALA A 7 27.06 44.31 29.23
CA ALA A 7 26.27 43.12 28.94
C ALA A 7 26.11 42.99 27.42
N VAL A 8 26.87 42.08 26.80
CA VAL A 8 26.63 41.67 25.42
C VAL A 8 25.70 40.46 25.46
N LEU A 9 24.43 40.69 25.13
CA LEU A 9 23.41 39.67 24.92
C LEU A 9 23.78 38.80 23.71
N LEU A 10 24.08 37.53 23.94
CA LEU A 10 24.05 36.48 22.91
C LEU A 10 22.58 36.20 22.55
N ALA A 11 22.15 36.70 21.39
CA ALA A 11 20.87 36.32 20.81
C ALA A 11 20.99 34.89 20.23
N LEU A 12 20.44 33.90 20.95
CA LEU A 12 20.09 32.61 20.36
C LEU A 12 18.99 32.85 19.32
N MET A 13 19.38 32.81 18.04
CA MET A 13 18.42 32.70 16.94
C MET A 13 17.85 31.27 16.95
N ALA A 14 16.81 31.07 17.76
CA ALA A 14 15.88 29.97 17.59
C ALA A 14 15.16 30.20 16.25
N GLY A 15 15.75 29.64 15.18
CA GLY A 15 15.14 29.61 13.86
C GLY A 15 13.90 28.73 13.89
N CYS A 16 12.75 29.30 14.27
CA CYS A 16 11.45 28.73 13.93
C CYS A 16 11.31 28.84 12.41
N ALA A 17 11.77 27.81 11.68
CA ALA A 17 11.47 27.66 10.27
C ALA A 17 9.94 27.63 10.12
N ARG A 18 9.37 28.74 9.63
CA ARG A 18 7.95 28.78 9.28
C ARG A 18 7.77 27.80 8.12
N PRO A 19 6.79 26.87 8.19
CA PRO A 19 6.52 25.97 7.07
C PRO A 19 6.26 26.81 5.83
N SER A 20 6.85 26.42 4.70
CA SER A 20 6.60 27.13 3.44
C SER A 20 5.13 26.93 3.02
N VAL A 21 4.58 27.85 2.22
CA VAL A 21 3.20 27.71 1.68
C VAL A 21 3.03 26.40 0.93
N LYS A 22 4.10 25.90 0.30
CA LYS A 22 4.14 24.60 -0.36
C LYS A 22 4.00 23.46 0.65
N ASP A 23 4.68 23.53 1.79
CA ASP A 23 4.60 22.52 2.85
C ASP A 23 3.20 22.49 3.50
N ALA A 24 2.57 23.66 3.68
CA ALA A 24 1.19 23.75 4.16
C ALA A 24 0.22 23.07 3.18
N ASN A 25 0.34 23.37 1.89
CA ASN A 25 -0.50 22.78 0.84
C ASN A 25 -0.28 21.27 0.67
N ASP A 26 0.97 20.80 0.75
CA ASP A 26 1.29 19.37 0.67
C ASP A 26 0.77 18.62 1.91
N ARG A 27 0.80 19.23 3.11
CA ARG A 27 0.19 18.64 4.33
C ARG A 27 -1.34 18.59 4.25
N ASP A 28 -1.98 19.64 3.75
CA ASP A 28 -3.43 19.66 3.56
C ASP A 28 -3.85 18.59 2.55
N LEU A 29 -3.09 18.43 1.45
CA LEU A 29 -3.31 17.35 0.49
C LEU A 29 -3.15 15.96 1.13
N ALA A 30 -2.14 15.75 1.99
CA ALA A 30 -1.97 14.49 2.70
C ALA A 30 -3.15 14.19 3.64
N ARG A 31 -3.63 15.19 4.40
CA ARG A 31 -4.84 15.05 5.24
C ARG A 31 -6.06 14.72 4.40
N SER A 32 -6.26 15.42 3.28
CA SER A 32 -7.40 15.16 2.41
C SER A 32 -7.34 13.80 1.72
N LEU A 33 -6.13 13.30 1.44
CA LEU A 33 -5.93 11.96 0.87
C LEU A 33 -6.19 10.86 1.91
N ALA A 34 -5.81 11.09 3.16
CA ALA A 34 -6.11 10.19 4.27
C ALA A 34 -7.60 10.20 4.63
N ASP A 35 -8.30 11.33 4.61
CA ASP A 35 -9.71 11.38 5.01
C ASP A 35 -10.67 10.70 3.99
N PRO A 36 -11.48 9.69 4.40
CA PRO A 36 -12.39 8.99 3.48
C PRO A 36 -13.43 9.87 2.78
N GLY A 37 -13.85 10.98 3.40
CA GLY A 37 -14.83 11.93 2.87
C GLY A 37 -14.24 12.85 1.80
N THR A 38 -12.94 13.19 1.88
CA THR A 38 -12.27 14.06 0.91
C THR A 38 -11.34 13.35 -0.07
N ARG A 39 -11.05 12.06 0.17
CA ARG A 39 -10.05 11.27 -0.58
C ARG A 39 -10.21 11.33 -2.09
N GLN A 40 -11.43 11.16 -2.60
CA GLN A 40 -11.67 11.17 -4.04
C GLN A 40 -11.39 12.55 -4.66
N GLY A 41 -11.71 13.63 -3.94
CA GLY A 41 -11.33 14.98 -4.35
C GLY A 41 -9.82 15.19 -4.38
N ALA A 42 -9.12 14.72 -3.36
CA ALA A 42 -7.65 14.75 -3.30
C ALA A 42 -7.00 13.96 -4.45
N ILE A 43 -7.52 12.77 -4.76
CA ILE A 43 -7.05 11.96 -5.89
C ILE A 43 -7.29 12.69 -7.21
N ALA A 44 -8.46 13.32 -7.41
CA ALA A 44 -8.72 14.09 -8.62
C ALA A 44 -7.72 15.25 -8.82
N ILE A 45 -7.36 15.95 -7.74
CA ILE A 45 -6.33 17.01 -7.76
C ILE A 45 -4.95 16.43 -8.13
N ILE A 46 -4.60 15.28 -7.56
CA ILE A 46 -3.35 14.57 -7.88
C ILE A 46 -3.31 14.18 -9.35
N LEU A 47 -4.40 13.60 -9.89
CA LEU A 47 -4.49 13.19 -11.28
C LEU A 47 -4.44 14.36 -12.25
N ALA A 48 -5.11 15.47 -11.93
CA ALA A 48 -5.04 16.70 -12.71
C ALA A 48 -3.62 17.29 -12.76
N SER A 49 -2.83 17.05 -11.71
CA SER A 49 -1.42 17.43 -11.64
C SER A 49 -0.49 16.45 -12.40
N GLY A 50 -1.02 15.34 -12.89
CA GLY A 50 -0.28 14.28 -13.57
C GLY A 50 0.91 13.76 -12.74
N ASN A 51 2.04 13.53 -13.42
CA ASN A 51 3.22 12.94 -12.77
C ASN A 51 3.97 13.89 -11.82
N SER A 52 3.60 15.17 -11.74
CA SER A 52 4.32 16.16 -10.91
C SER A 52 4.26 15.84 -9.41
N LYS A 53 3.20 15.14 -8.96
CA LYS A 53 3.02 14.75 -7.56
C LYS A 53 3.56 13.36 -7.23
N VAL A 54 3.96 12.54 -8.21
CA VAL A 54 4.42 11.15 -7.99
C VAL A 54 5.59 11.08 -7.00
N ARG A 55 6.58 11.97 -7.13
CA ARG A 55 7.72 12.00 -6.18
C ARG A 55 7.29 12.31 -4.75
N LEU A 56 6.31 13.19 -4.57
CA LEU A 56 5.76 13.52 -3.26
C LEU A 56 5.02 12.31 -2.67
N LEU A 57 4.15 11.67 -3.44
CA LEU A 57 3.43 10.47 -2.99
C LEU A 57 4.39 9.33 -2.62
N LEU A 58 5.43 9.10 -3.42
CA LEU A 58 6.48 8.11 -3.13
C LEU A 58 7.31 8.47 -1.89
N SER A 59 7.39 9.74 -1.53
CA SER A 59 8.04 10.16 -0.29
C SER A 59 7.16 9.84 0.92
N TRP A 60 5.85 10.07 0.81
CA TRP A 60 4.88 9.75 1.86
C TRP A 60 4.72 8.24 2.09
N SER A 61 4.83 7.43 1.04
CA SER A 61 4.80 5.96 1.17
C SER A 61 6.01 5.36 1.90
N ARG A 62 7.05 6.18 2.15
CA ARG A 62 8.25 5.80 2.91
C ARG A 62 8.30 6.47 4.27
N ASN A 63 7.91 7.74 4.31
CA ASN A 63 7.91 8.60 5.49
C ASN A 63 6.59 9.38 5.50
N PRO A 64 5.51 8.80 6.06
CA PRO A 64 4.22 9.46 6.11
C PRO A 64 4.30 10.73 6.98
N PRO A 65 3.55 11.80 6.65
CA PRO A 65 3.42 12.96 7.54
C PRO A 65 2.89 12.53 8.91
N SER A 66 3.48 13.05 9.99
CA SER A 66 3.14 12.64 11.36
C SER A 66 1.72 13.01 11.80
N GLU A 67 1.08 13.94 11.10
CA GLU A 67 -0.23 14.49 11.46
C GLU A 67 -1.40 13.77 10.77
N VAL A 68 -1.17 12.67 10.06
CA VAL A 68 -2.22 11.90 9.37
C VAL A 68 -2.26 10.45 9.85
N ASP A 69 -3.44 9.84 9.79
CA ASP A 69 -3.57 8.41 10.02
C ASP A 69 -2.85 7.64 8.90
N GLU A 70 -1.83 6.85 9.28
CA GLU A 70 -0.98 6.14 8.33
C GLU A 70 -1.76 5.09 7.53
N THR A 71 -2.72 4.41 8.16
CA THR A 71 -3.50 3.35 7.49
C THR A 71 -4.40 3.96 6.43
N GLU A 72 -5.10 5.04 6.78
CA GLU A 72 -5.98 5.75 5.86
C GLU A 72 -5.21 6.49 4.75
N LEU A 73 -4.02 7.02 5.08
CA LEU A 73 -3.11 7.54 4.06
C LEU A 73 -2.66 6.43 3.10
N ASP A 74 -2.31 5.25 3.60
CA ASP A 74 -1.89 4.13 2.76
C ASP A 74 -3.00 3.67 1.81
N VAL A 75 -4.26 3.70 2.26
CA VAL A 75 -5.44 3.47 1.40
C VAL A 75 -5.49 4.51 0.29
N GLY A 76 -5.36 5.79 0.63
CA GLY A 76 -5.36 6.88 -0.34
C GLY A 76 -4.20 6.82 -1.33
N LEU A 77 -2.99 6.55 -0.86
CA LEU A 77 -1.79 6.35 -1.66
C LEU A 77 -1.95 5.20 -2.65
N ALA A 78 -2.44 4.05 -2.18
CA ALA A 78 -2.67 2.90 -3.05
C ALA A 78 -3.64 3.24 -4.20
N GLN A 79 -4.76 3.90 -3.88
CA GLN A 79 -5.72 4.35 -4.89
C GLN A 79 -5.11 5.34 -5.89
N ALA A 80 -4.36 6.33 -5.40
CA ALA A 80 -3.70 7.32 -6.24
C ALA A 80 -2.67 6.68 -7.18
N PHE A 81 -1.81 5.79 -6.68
CA PHE A 81 -0.81 5.09 -7.47
C PHE A 81 -1.43 4.16 -8.52
N GLY A 82 -2.54 3.49 -8.20
CA GLY A 82 -3.30 2.69 -9.16
C GLY A 82 -3.79 3.53 -10.34
N GLN A 83 -4.46 4.64 -10.05
CA GLN A 83 -5.01 5.51 -11.09
C GLN A 83 -3.93 6.20 -11.93
N LEU A 84 -2.80 6.56 -11.31
CA LEU A 84 -1.61 7.06 -12.02
C LEU A 84 -0.80 5.97 -12.73
N ARG A 85 -1.09 4.69 -12.48
CA ARG A 85 -0.32 3.52 -12.94
C ARG A 85 1.18 3.63 -12.64
N THR A 86 1.52 4.09 -11.43
CA THR A 86 2.89 4.36 -11.01
C THR A 86 3.66 3.06 -10.71
N LYS A 87 4.57 2.66 -11.61
CA LYS A 87 5.35 1.41 -11.48
C LYS A 87 6.31 1.45 -10.29
N GLU A 88 6.82 2.62 -9.95
CA GLU A 88 7.73 2.86 -8.83
C GLU A 88 7.07 2.58 -7.47
N ALA A 89 5.74 2.56 -7.40
CA ALA A 89 4.98 2.28 -6.19
C ALA A 89 4.76 0.78 -5.94
N ILE A 90 5.10 -0.11 -6.89
CA ILE A 90 4.87 -1.56 -6.76
C ILE A 90 5.41 -2.13 -5.43
N PRO A 91 6.62 -1.79 -4.94
CA PRO A 91 7.11 -2.31 -3.66
C PRO A 91 6.23 -1.93 -2.46
N PHE A 92 5.72 -0.69 -2.44
CA PHE A 92 4.79 -0.22 -1.42
C PHE A 92 3.45 -0.98 -1.50
N LEU A 93 2.93 -1.16 -2.71
CA LEU A 93 1.67 -1.89 -2.92
C LEU A 93 1.78 -3.37 -2.55
N ILE A 94 2.91 -4.01 -2.80
CA ILE A 94 3.16 -5.40 -2.37
C ILE A 94 3.22 -5.49 -0.84
N LYS A 95 3.92 -4.54 -0.18
CA LYS A 95 3.96 -4.47 1.29
C LYS A 95 2.57 -4.33 1.91
N ASN A 96 1.68 -3.59 1.25
CA ASN A 96 0.33 -3.29 1.71
C ASN A 96 -0.75 -4.11 0.98
N ILE A 97 -0.40 -5.27 0.40
CA ILE A 97 -1.34 -6.03 -0.45
C ILE A 97 -2.58 -6.50 0.32
N ASN A 98 -2.46 -6.69 1.63
CA ASN A 98 -3.54 -7.08 2.53
C ASN A 98 -4.25 -5.92 3.24
N LEU A 99 -3.94 -4.68 2.88
CA LEU A 99 -4.64 -3.51 3.40
C LEU A 99 -6.12 -3.59 3.01
N LYS A 100 -7.01 -3.56 4.01
CA LYS A 100 -8.46 -3.64 3.85
C LYS A 100 -9.10 -2.30 4.20
N ARG A 101 -10.05 -1.86 3.38
CA ARG A 101 -10.86 -0.66 3.66
C ARG A 101 -11.94 -0.91 4.72
N PHE A 102 -12.39 -2.16 4.88
CA PHE A 102 -13.48 -2.51 5.79
C PHE A 102 -13.07 -3.69 6.69
N VAL A 103 -13.46 -3.61 7.96
CA VAL A 103 -13.29 -4.71 8.92
C VAL A 103 -14.41 -5.73 8.67
N GLY A 104 -14.04 -6.98 8.33
CA GLY A 104 -15.01 -8.04 8.08
C GLY A 104 -14.33 -9.39 7.83
N ASN A 105 -15.04 -10.47 8.14
CA ASN A 105 -14.53 -11.83 7.97
C ASN A 105 -14.45 -12.22 6.49
N ASP A 106 -13.25 -12.63 6.12
CA ASP A 106 -12.80 -13.29 4.89
C ASP A 106 -13.17 -12.62 3.55
N ALA A 107 -12.44 -11.57 3.20
CA ALA A 107 -12.55 -10.90 1.90
C ALA A 107 -12.37 -11.87 0.71
N TRP A 108 -11.61 -12.95 0.89
CA TRP A 108 -11.24 -13.88 -0.18
C TRP A 108 -12.36 -14.82 -0.62
N THR A 109 -13.45 -14.90 0.15
CA THR A 109 -14.67 -15.64 -0.22
C THR A 109 -15.63 -14.83 -1.09
N ARG A 110 -15.32 -13.55 -1.33
CA ARG A 110 -16.21 -12.61 -2.03
C ARG A 110 -15.99 -12.64 -3.55
N ALA A 111 -16.94 -12.05 -4.27
CA ALA A 111 -16.79 -11.84 -5.70
C ALA A 111 -15.56 -10.96 -6.00
N PRO A 112 -14.87 -11.16 -7.15
CA PRO A 112 -13.66 -10.42 -7.51
C PRO A 112 -13.81 -8.90 -7.42
N GLU A 113 -14.96 -8.36 -7.84
CA GLU A 113 -15.25 -6.93 -7.85
C GLU A 113 -15.31 -6.37 -6.42
N VAL A 114 -15.76 -7.18 -5.46
CA VAL A 114 -15.79 -6.83 -4.03
C VAL A 114 -14.38 -6.81 -3.47
N ILE A 115 -13.54 -7.80 -3.82
CA ILE A 115 -12.13 -7.83 -3.41
C ILE A 115 -11.41 -6.58 -3.90
N GLU A 116 -11.54 -6.24 -5.19
CA GLU A 116 -10.94 -5.02 -5.76
C GLU A 116 -11.46 -3.74 -5.09
N GLY A 117 -12.75 -3.69 -4.72
CA GLY A 117 -13.34 -2.56 -4.00
C GLY A 117 -12.86 -2.44 -2.54
N TRP A 118 -12.49 -3.55 -1.90
CA TRP A 118 -12.10 -3.60 -0.48
C TRP A 118 -10.59 -3.52 -0.27
N MET A 119 -9.81 -3.91 -1.28
CA MET A 119 -8.36 -4.05 -1.19
C MET A 119 -7.67 -3.10 -2.17
N PRO A 120 -7.40 -1.84 -1.75
CA PRO A 120 -6.91 -0.80 -2.65
C PRO A 120 -5.56 -1.14 -3.29
N ALA A 121 -4.66 -1.82 -2.58
CA ALA A 121 -3.36 -2.22 -3.13
C ALA A 121 -3.49 -3.30 -4.21
N VAL A 122 -4.40 -4.27 -4.02
CA VAL A 122 -4.74 -5.29 -5.04
C VAL A 122 -5.27 -4.61 -6.30
N ALA A 123 -6.26 -3.73 -6.17
CA ALA A 123 -6.81 -2.99 -7.30
C ALA A 123 -5.74 -2.16 -8.02
N ALA A 124 -4.87 -1.47 -7.27
CA ALA A 124 -3.79 -0.68 -7.82
C ALA A 124 -2.77 -1.51 -8.61
N LEU A 125 -2.36 -2.67 -8.07
CA LEU A 125 -1.43 -3.58 -8.75
C LEU A 125 -2.02 -4.11 -10.07
N ILE A 126 -3.32 -4.44 -10.09
CA ILE A 126 -4.05 -4.85 -11.30
C ILE A 126 -4.07 -3.71 -12.33
N GLN A 127 -4.35 -2.48 -11.90
CA GLN A 127 -4.38 -1.29 -12.77
C GLN A 127 -3.01 -0.96 -13.39
N ILE A 128 -1.91 -1.20 -12.65
CA ILE A 128 -0.54 -1.03 -13.17
C ILE A 128 -0.22 -2.08 -14.24
N GLY A 129 -0.66 -3.33 -14.05
CA GLY A 129 -0.61 -4.36 -15.08
C GLY A 129 0.66 -5.24 -15.06
N PRO A 130 1.20 -5.67 -16.22
CA PRO A 130 2.20 -6.76 -16.34
C PRO A 130 3.41 -6.66 -15.40
N GLU A 131 3.90 -5.45 -15.15
CA GLU A 131 5.04 -5.19 -14.27
C GLU A 131 4.76 -5.57 -12.82
N SER A 132 3.54 -5.35 -12.33
CA SER A 132 3.09 -5.79 -11.00
C SER A 132 3.08 -7.30 -10.88
N SER A 133 2.54 -7.99 -11.89
CA SER A 133 2.51 -9.46 -11.92
C SER A 133 3.92 -10.05 -11.86
N LYS A 134 4.84 -9.54 -12.69
CA LYS A 134 6.25 -9.95 -12.66
C LYS A 134 6.93 -9.69 -11.31
N ALA A 135 6.60 -8.57 -10.66
CA ALA A 135 7.15 -8.25 -9.34
C ALA A 135 6.62 -9.19 -8.25
N LEU A 136 5.33 -9.52 -8.26
CA LEU A 136 4.71 -10.47 -7.34
C LEU A 136 5.30 -11.87 -7.47
N ILE A 137 5.45 -12.36 -8.71
CA ILE A 137 6.07 -13.68 -8.98
C ILE A 137 7.49 -13.73 -8.39
N ARG A 138 8.28 -12.64 -8.53
CA ARG A 138 9.63 -12.57 -7.93
C ARG A 138 9.63 -12.45 -6.41
N ALA A 139 8.59 -11.88 -5.83
CA ALA A 139 8.48 -11.69 -4.38
C ALA A 139 7.95 -12.93 -3.65
N TRP A 140 7.33 -13.87 -4.37
CA TRP A 140 6.57 -15.01 -3.84
C TRP A 140 7.19 -15.70 -2.62
N ASP A 141 8.46 -16.11 -2.71
CA ASP A 141 9.14 -16.87 -1.66
C ASP A 141 9.29 -16.10 -0.34
N ARG A 142 9.20 -14.76 -0.40
CA ARG A 142 9.32 -13.86 0.75
C ARG A 142 7.98 -13.39 1.29
N MET A 143 6.87 -13.75 0.64
CA MET A 143 5.53 -13.33 1.04
C MET A 143 4.97 -14.23 2.14
N SER A 144 4.27 -13.62 3.10
CA SER A 144 3.51 -14.34 4.12
C SER A 144 2.36 -15.13 3.48
N PRO A 145 1.85 -16.19 4.12
CA PRO A 145 0.69 -16.93 3.62
C PRO A 145 -0.51 -16.04 3.28
N ASP A 146 -0.77 -15.02 4.10
CA ASP A 146 -1.87 -14.08 3.87
C ASP A 146 -1.62 -13.22 2.62
N ASP A 147 -0.39 -12.74 2.42
CA ASP A 147 -0.05 -11.89 1.26
C ASP A 147 -0.08 -12.67 -0.05
N ARG A 148 0.21 -13.98 0.01
CA ARG A 148 0.19 -14.88 -1.14
C ARG A 148 -1.20 -14.99 -1.78
N LEU A 149 -2.29 -14.89 -1.01
CA LEU A 149 -3.64 -14.87 -1.58
C LEU A 149 -3.86 -13.63 -2.45
N GLY A 150 -3.44 -12.46 -1.98
CA GLY A 150 -3.47 -11.23 -2.78
C GLY A 150 -2.59 -11.33 -4.02
N ALA A 151 -1.40 -11.92 -3.89
CA ALA A 151 -0.50 -12.12 -5.03
C ALA A 151 -1.11 -13.02 -6.11
N ILE A 152 -1.68 -14.17 -5.71
CA ILE A 152 -2.39 -15.09 -6.61
C ILE A 152 -3.54 -14.35 -7.31
N PHE A 153 -4.35 -13.63 -6.54
CA PHE A 153 -5.49 -12.89 -7.08
C PHE A 153 -5.04 -11.89 -8.15
N VAL A 154 -4.07 -11.02 -7.83
CA VAL A 154 -3.54 -10.01 -8.76
C VAL A 154 -2.97 -10.67 -10.02
N VAL A 155 -2.11 -11.68 -9.87
CA VAL A 155 -1.47 -12.36 -11.02
C VAL A 155 -2.53 -13.01 -11.92
N SER A 156 -3.62 -13.54 -11.37
CA SER A 156 -4.72 -14.14 -12.14
C SER A 156 -5.54 -13.14 -12.98
N ARG A 157 -5.48 -11.84 -12.64
CA ARG A 157 -6.29 -10.78 -13.28
C ARG A 157 -5.54 -10.01 -14.36
N ILE A 158 -4.22 -10.14 -14.42
CA ILE A 158 -3.36 -9.42 -15.37
C ILE A 158 -3.07 -10.31 -16.58
N LYS A 159 -3.50 -9.86 -17.77
CA LYS A 159 -3.24 -10.54 -19.04
C LYS A 159 -1.84 -10.22 -19.58
N GLY A 160 -1.32 -11.06 -20.47
CA GLY A 160 -0.09 -10.77 -21.23
C GLY A 160 1.22 -11.00 -20.46
N VAL A 161 1.21 -11.83 -19.40
CA VAL A 161 2.39 -12.20 -18.63
C VAL A 161 2.66 -13.70 -18.86
N PRO A 162 3.66 -14.06 -19.69
CA PRO A 162 3.91 -15.45 -20.08
C PRO A 162 4.10 -16.41 -18.89
N GLU A 163 4.77 -15.95 -17.84
CA GLU A 163 5.13 -16.77 -16.68
C GLU A 163 3.96 -16.95 -15.69
N ALA A 164 2.90 -16.14 -15.80
CA ALA A 164 1.78 -16.14 -14.85
C ALA A 164 1.07 -17.49 -14.78
N ARG A 165 0.90 -18.18 -15.91
CA ARG A 165 0.25 -19.50 -15.94
C ARG A 165 1.06 -20.55 -15.16
N ALA A 166 2.37 -20.60 -15.37
CA ALA A 166 3.24 -21.53 -14.68
C ALA A 166 3.26 -21.25 -13.17
N PHE A 167 3.35 -19.97 -12.80
CA PHE A 167 3.24 -19.53 -11.41
C PHE A 167 1.94 -19.99 -10.74
N LEU A 168 0.77 -19.74 -11.38
CA LEU A 168 -0.53 -20.12 -10.81
C LEU A 168 -0.68 -21.64 -10.66
N LEU A 169 -0.16 -22.43 -11.61
CA LEU A 169 -0.13 -23.89 -11.50
C LEU A 169 0.74 -24.37 -10.34
N SER A 170 1.89 -23.72 -10.12
CA SER A 170 2.76 -24.02 -8.98
C SER A 170 2.06 -23.72 -7.64
N ALA A 171 1.45 -22.54 -7.52
CA ALA A 171 0.71 -22.15 -6.31
C ALA A 171 -0.47 -23.10 -6.03
N LEU A 172 -1.21 -23.51 -7.07
CA LEU A 172 -2.27 -24.52 -6.96
C LEU A 172 -1.73 -25.88 -6.51
N GLY A 173 -0.56 -26.29 -7.00
CA GLY A 173 0.11 -27.52 -6.58
C GLY A 173 0.45 -27.49 -5.08
N GLU A 174 1.02 -26.38 -4.59
CA GLU A 174 1.33 -26.17 -3.18
C GLU A 174 0.07 -26.25 -2.30
N ALA A 175 -1.00 -25.54 -2.68
CA ALA A 175 -2.27 -25.56 -1.96
C ALA A 175 -2.89 -26.97 -1.88
N ASN A 176 -2.86 -27.73 -2.98
CA ASN A 176 -3.36 -29.10 -3.01
C ASN A 176 -2.55 -30.05 -2.11
N MET A 177 -1.23 -29.86 -2.04
CA MET A 177 -0.38 -30.63 -1.13
C MET A 177 -0.70 -30.31 0.33
N GLN A 178 -0.87 -29.04 0.68
CA GLN A 178 -1.27 -28.63 2.03
C GLN A 178 -2.63 -29.22 2.42
N ARG A 179 -3.64 -29.13 1.52
CA ARG A 179 -4.96 -29.74 1.72
C ARG A 179 -4.87 -31.24 2.00
N ARG A 180 -4.12 -31.99 1.18
CA ARG A 180 -3.97 -33.44 1.36
C ARG A 180 -3.38 -33.80 2.73
N ARG A 181 -2.37 -33.05 3.20
CA ARG A 181 -1.77 -33.28 4.52
C ARG A 181 -2.75 -32.99 5.66
N ALA A 182 -3.58 -31.96 5.52
CA ALA A 182 -4.63 -31.68 6.48
C ALA A 182 -5.68 -32.80 6.50
N GLU A 183 -6.12 -33.29 5.34
CA GLU A 183 -7.07 -34.40 5.22
C GLU A 183 -6.53 -35.70 5.85
N GLU A 184 -5.26 -36.05 5.59
CA GLU A 184 -4.60 -37.20 6.21
C GLU A 184 -4.56 -37.07 7.75
N GLY A 185 -4.22 -35.88 8.26
CA GLY A 185 -4.18 -35.62 9.70
C GLY A 185 -5.55 -35.73 10.37
N LEU A 186 -6.60 -35.18 9.74
CA LEU A 186 -7.97 -35.29 10.23
C LEU A 186 -8.43 -36.74 10.28
N GLY A 187 -8.22 -37.50 9.20
CA GLY A 187 -8.58 -38.92 9.15
C GLY A 187 -7.87 -39.76 10.22
N PHE A 188 -6.63 -39.44 10.56
CA PHE A 188 -5.91 -40.09 11.66
C PHE A 188 -6.52 -39.78 13.04
N LEU A 189 -6.92 -38.54 13.28
CA LEU A 189 -7.51 -38.12 14.56
C LEU A 189 -8.92 -38.68 14.77
N ASP A 190 -9.73 -38.73 13.71
CA ASP A 190 -11.10 -39.25 13.77
C ASP A 190 -11.13 -40.76 14.04
N ALA A 191 -10.11 -41.51 13.61
CA ALA A 191 -9.97 -42.95 13.85
C ALA A 191 -9.60 -43.30 15.32
N GLN A 192 -9.30 -42.31 16.16
CA GLN A 192 -8.96 -42.48 17.58
C GLN A 192 -10.13 -42.18 18.54
N GLN A 193 -11.28 -41.76 18.02
CA GLN A 193 -12.52 -41.50 18.78
C GLN A 193 -13.47 -42.69 18.67
#